data_AF-A0A9W5QJS4-F1
#
_entry.id   AF-A0A9W5QJS4-F1
#
_cell.length_a   1.000
_cell.length_b   1.000
_cell.length_c   1.000
_cell.angle_alpha   90.00
_cell.angle_beta   90.00
_cell.angle_gamma   90.00
#
_symmetry.space_group_name_H-M   'P 1'
#
loop_
_entity.id
_entity.type
_entity.pdbx_description
1 polymer ?
#
loop_
_entity_poly.entity_id
_entity_poly.type
_entity_poly.pdbx_seq_one_letter_code
_entity_poly.pdbx_strand_id
1 'polypeptide(L)' 'MSGGQIIRDENGYVVKVILTREQWKEFLTPLIPAARELIIQRKVEQRNIKNESK' A
#
# COMPACT_ATOMS: atom_id res chain seq x y z
N MET A 1 -4.65 -15.73 31.94
CA MET A 1 -3.47 -15.25 31.21
C MET A 1 -3.80 -15.26 29.74
N SER A 2 -4.12 -14.10 29.17
CA SER A 2 -4.46 -13.95 27.76
C SER A 2 -3.19 -14.10 26.94
N GLY A 3 -2.98 -15.28 26.33
CA GLY A 3 -1.83 -15.53 25.46
C GLY A 3 -1.87 -14.57 24.28
N GLY A 4 -1.01 -13.55 24.29
CA GLY A 4 -0.89 -12.59 23.19
C GLY A 4 -0.49 -13.32 21.90
N GLN A 5 -1.23 -13.08 20.83
CA GLN A 5 -0.93 -13.65 19.51
C GLN A 5 0.40 -13.08 19.01
N ILE A 6 1.39 -13.95 18.81
CA ILE A 6 2.70 -13.57 18.27
C ILE A 6 2.55 -13.45 16.75
N ILE A 7 2.65 -12.23 16.22
CA ILE A 7 2.67 -11.96 14.79
C ILE A 7 4.12 -11.87 14.31
N ARG A 8 4.40 -12.44 13.12
CA ARG A 8 5.72 -12.47 12.50
C ARG A 8 5.65 -11.82 11.12
N ASP A 9 6.74 -11.18 10.70
CA ASP A 9 6.85 -10.63 9.35
C ASP A 9 7.13 -11.72 8.29
N GLU A 10 7.25 -11.28 7.04
CA GLU A 10 7.58 -12.13 5.87
C GLU A 10 8.93 -12.85 5.98
N ASN A 11 9.83 -12.38 6.84
CA ASN A 11 11.14 -12.99 7.10
C ASN A 11 11.15 -13.81 8.41
N GLY A 12 10.00 -13.94 9.08
CA GLY A 12 9.83 -14.71 10.30
C GLY A 12 10.23 -13.99 11.59
N TYR A 13 10.56 -12.68 11.54
CA TYR A 13 10.87 -11.90 12.73
C TYR A 13 9.61 -11.55 13.51
N VAL A 14 9.69 -11.58 14.85
CA VAL A 14 8.55 -11.23 15.71
C VAL A 14 8.30 -9.73 15.62
N VAL A 15 7.13 -9.36 15.10
CA VAL A 15 6.69 -7.97 15.02
C VAL A 15 5.90 -7.65 16.27
N LYS A 16 6.52 -6.86 17.16
CA LYS A 16 5.91 -6.45 18.43
C LYS A 16 4.88 -5.32 18.26
N VAL A 17 4.86 -4.66 17.10
CA VAL A 17 4.04 -3.48 16.82
C VAL A 17 3.05 -3.81 15.70
N ILE A 18 1.85 -4.20 16.09
CA ILE A 18 0.70 -4.22 15.19
C ILE A 18 0.07 -2.83 15.30
N LEU A 19 0.06 -2.07 14.20
CA LEU A 19 -0.62 -0.79 14.19
C LEU A 19 -2.11 -0.99 14.50
N THR A 20 -2.69 -0.10 15.31
CA THR A 20 -4.13 -0.08 15.51
C THR A 20 -4.84 0.27 14.20
N ARG A 21 -6.16 0.08 14.15
CA ARG A 21 -6.95 0.45 12.98
C ARG A 21 -6.79 1.93 12.62
N GLU A 22 -6.70 2.80 13.63
CA GLU A 22 -6.51 4.24 13.49
C GLU A 22 -5.13 4.56 12.94
N GLN A 23 -4.09 3.92 13.48
CA GLN A 23 -2.72 4.09 12.98
C GLN A 23 -2.56 3.59 11.55
N TRP A 24 -3.20 2.47 11.19
CA TRP A 24 -3.27 2.00 9.80
C TRP A 24 -3.96 3.03 8.90
N LYS A 25 -5.04 3.65 9.37
CA LYS A 25 -5.75 4.68 8.63
C LYS A 25 -4.86 5.89 8.39
N GLU A 26 -4.16 6.38 9.42
CA GLU A 26 -3.22 7.50 9.29
C GLU A 26 -2.08 7.19 8.33
N PHE A 27 -1.50 5.99 8.42
CA PHE A 27 -0.42 5.55 7.54
C PHE A 27 -0.86 5.43 6.06
N LEU A 28 -2.05 4.86 5.81
CA LEU A 28 -2.52 4.60 4.44
C LEU A 28 -3.16 5.83 3.78
N THR A 29 -3.66 6.79 4.56
CA THR A 29 -4.34 7.99 4.04
C THR A 29 -3.51 8.76 2.99
N PRO A 30 -2.22 9.06 3.20
CA PRO A 30 -1.42 9.73 2.17
C PRO A 30 -0.96 8.81 1.03
N LEU A 31 -0.85 7.50 1.28
CA LEU A 31 -0.31 6.54 0.29
C LEU A 31 -1.33 6.18 -0.79
N ILE A 32 -2.61 6.03 -0.41
CA ILE A 32 -3.67 5.63 -1.34
C ILE A 32 -3.86 6.64 -2.50
N PRO A 33 -3.98 7.97 -2.25
CA PRO A 33 -4.13 8.95 -3.32
C PRO A 33 -2.91 8.99 -4.24
N ALA A 34 -1.70 8.99 -3.68
CA ALA A 34 -0.46 9.04 -4.45
C ALA A 34 -0.33 7.82 -5.38
N ALA A 35 -0.60 6.62 -4.87
CA ALA A 35 -0.60 5.41 -5.69
C ALA A 35 -1.66 5.49 -6.81
N ARG A 36 -2.85 6.01 -6.51
CA ARG A 36 -3.93 6.18 -7.51
C ARG A 36 -3.53 7.14 -8.62
N GLU A 37 -2.93 8.28 -8.29
CA GLU A 37 -2.45 9.26 -9.27
C GLU A 37 -1.40 8.65 -10.20
N LEU A 38 -0.42 7.95 -9.65
CA LEU A 38 0.61 7.26 -10.44
C LEU A 38 0.02 6.21 -11.39
N ILE A 39 -0.96 5.43 -10.93
CA ILE A 39 -1.66 4.46 -11.78
C ILE A 39 -2.42 5.16 -12.91
N ILE A 40 -3.09 6.27 -12.63
CA ILE A 40 -3.83 7.05 -13.65
C ILE A 40 -2.86 7.63 -14.67
N GLN A 41 -1.79 8.29 -14.21
CA GLN A 41 -0.75 8.85 -15.08
C GLN A 41 -0.18 7.79 -16.02
N ARG A 42 0.18 6.62 -15.48
CA ARG A 42 0.72 5.52 -16.29
C ARG A 42 -0.28 5.02 -17.32
N LYS A 43 -1.58 4.93 -16.97
CA LYS A 43 -2.63 4.53 -17.93
C LYS A 43 -2.83 5.55 -19.05
N VAL A 44 -2.73 6.85 -18.74
CA VAL A 44 -2.82 7.91 -19.75
C VAL A 44 -1.64 7.86 -20.70
N GLU A 45 -0.43 7.76 -20.16
CA GLU A 45 0.81 7.65 -20.95
C GLU A 45 0.76 6.45 -21.92
N GLN A 46 0.34 5.28 -21.44
CA GLN A 46 0.19 4.08 -22.27
C GLN A 46 -0.86 4.24 -23.38
N ARG A 47 -1.93 5.01 -23.13
CA ARG A 47 -2.93 5.33 -24.16
C ARG A 47 -2.38 6.28 -25.21
N ASN A 48 -1.62 7.29 -24.80
CA ASN A 48 -1.01 8.25 -25.72
C ASN A 48 -0.01 7.56 -26.65
N ILE A 49 0.89 6.74 -26.11
CA ILE A 49 1.84 5.93 -26.90
C ILE A 49 1.11 5.06 -27.94
N LYS A 50 0.00 4.43 -27.53
CA LYS A 50 -0.82 3.61 -28.43
C LYS A 50 -1.53 4.43 -29.53
N ASN A 51 -1.89 5.68 -29.24
CA ASN A 51 -2.54 6.56 -30.22
C ASN A 51 -1.54 7.18 -31.19
N GLU A 52 -0.30 7.47 -30.75
CA GLU A 52 0.78 7.96 -31.62
C GLU A 52 1.33 6.86 -32.54
N SER A 53 1.20 5.60 -32.14
CA SER A 53 1.60 4.43 -32.95
C SER A 53 0.51 3.94 -33.91
N LYS A 54 -0.62 4.65 -34.00
CA LYS A 54 -1.78 4.33 -34.86
C LYS A 54 -1.93 5.35 -35.97
#